data_AF-A0A7X7GXB5-F1
#
_entry.id   AF-A0A7X7GXB5-F1
#
_cell.length_a   1.000
_cell.length_b   1.000
_cell.length_c   1.000
_cell.angle_alpha   90.00
_cell.angle_beta   90.00
_cell.angle_gamma   90.00
#
_symmetry.space_group_name_H-M   'P 1'
#
loop_
_entity.id
_entity.type
_entity.pdbx_description
1 polymer ?
#
loop_
_entity_poly.entity_id
_entity_poly.type
_entity_poly.pdbx_seq_one_letter_code
_entity_poly.pdbx_strand_id
1 'polypeptide(L)' 'MSIARVPVDFFNPGQVFACLGLMEMTEVLFGAAEGAFVWGVAGSTQFALRGAGDGDPVA' A
#
# COMPACT_ATOMS: atom_id res chain seq x y z
N MET A 1 0.12 -10.37 10.63
CA MET A 1 -0.93 -9.84 9.72
C MET A 1 -1.08 -8.36 9.97
N SER A 2 -0.60 -7.52 9.06
CA SER A 2 -0.56 -6.06 9.24
C SER A 2 -1.22 -5.32 8.07
N ILE A 3 -1.76 -4.13 8.34
CA ILE A 3 -2.36 -3.24 7.34
C ILE A 3 -1.78 -1.84 7.51
N ALA A 4 -1.21 -1.30 6.43
CA ALA A 4 -0.76 0.08 6.33
C ALA A 4 -1.69 0.89 5.41
N ARG A 5 -1.80 2.19 5.66
CA ARG A 5 -2.58 3.12 4.82
C ARG A 5 -1.71 4.32 4.48
N VAL A 6 -1.62 4.63 3.19
CA VAL A 6 -0.84 5.75 2.68
C VAL A 6 -1.77 6.70 1.94
N PRO A 7 -1.76 8.02 2.21
CA PRO A 7 -2.46 8.99 1.38
C PRO A 7 -1.92 8.97 -0.05
N VAL A 8 -2.82 9.00 -1.04
CA VAL A 8 -2.44 8.97 -2.47
C VAL A 8 -3.32 9.93 -3.24
N ASP A 9 -2.71 10.77 -4.07
CA ASP A 9 -3.40 11.59 -5.06
C ASP A 9 -3.64 10.78 -6.34
N PHE A 10 -4.90 10.46 -6.64
CA PHE A 10 -5.28 9.70 -7.84
C PHE A 10 -5.14 10.51 -9.14
N PHE A 11 -4.96 11.84 -9.06
CA PHE A 11 -4.64 12.67 -10.23
C PHE A 11 -3.14 12.77 -10.48
N ASN A 12 -2.31 12.20 -9.61
CA ASN A 12 -0.87 12.08 -9.79
C ASN A 12 -0.50 10.64 -10.18
N PRO A 13 -0.27 10.36 -11.48
CA PRO A 13 0.01 8.99 -11.94
C PRO A 13 1.28 8.40 -11.30
N GLY A 14 2.27 9.23 -10.97
CA GLY A 14 3.48 8.78 -10.29
C GLY A 14 3.19 8.17 -8.92
N GLN A 15 2.27 8.76 -8.15
CA GLN A 15 1.87 8.22 -6.84
C GLN A 15 1.05 6.92 -6.99
N VAL A 16 0.19 6.83 -8.00
CA VAL A 16 -0.56 5.60 -8.29
C VAL A 16 0.40 4.45 -8.66
N PHE A 17 1.39 4.71 -9.52
CA PHE A 17 2.38 3.69 -9.88
C PHE A 17 3.29 3.29 -8.72
N ALA A 18 3.62 4.23 -7.81
CA ALA A 18 4.39 3.91 -6.61
C ALA A 18 3.69 2.84 -5.72
N CYS A 19 2.36 2.77 -5.75
CA CYS A 19 1.60 1.75 -5.02
C CYS A 19 1.88 0.33 -5.52
N LEU A 20 2.20 0.15 -6.81
CA LEU A 20 2.60 -1.16 -7.35
C LEU A 20 3.93 -1.61 -6.75
N GLY A 21 4.92 -0.72 -6.69
CA GLY A 21 6.20 -1.02 -6.04
C GLY A 21 6.03 -1.40 -4.57
N LEU A 22 5.11 -0.75 -3.85
CA LEU A 22 4.78 -1.10 -2.47
C LEU A 22 4.15 -2.50 -2.35
N MET A 23 3.26 -2.89 -3.28
CA MET A 23 2.73 -4.26 -3.29
C MET A 23 3.81 -5.30 -3.53
N GLU A 24 4.66 -5.10 -4.54
CA GLU A 24 5.76 -6.01 -4.85
C GLU A 24 6.72 -6.16 -3.65
N MET A 25 7.10 -5.05 -3.02
CA MET A 25 7.92 -5.08 -1.80
C MET A 25 7.23 -5.84 -0.66
N THR A 26 5.92 -5.66 -0.48
CA THR A 26 5.16 -6.35 0.57
C THR A 26 5.06 -7.84 0.30
N GLU A 27 4.89 -8.26 -0.96
CA GLU A 27 4.87 -9.67 -1.32
C GLU A 27 6.23 -10.32 -1.03
N VAL A 28 7.33 -9.67 -1.42
CA VAL A 28 8.68 -10.18 -1.21
C VAL A 28 9.04 -10.29 0.29
N LEU A 29 8.64 -9.30 1.10
CA LEU A 29 9.05 -9.22 2.50
C LEU A 29 8.11 -9.98 3.45
N PHE A 30 6.81 -9.97 3.17
CA PHE A 30 5.79 -10.45 4.10
C PHE A 30 4.85 -11.50 3.53
N GLY A 31 4.85 -11.71 2.21
CA GLY A 31 3.96 -12.62 1.49
C GLY A 31 2.48 -12.23 1.56
N ALA A 32 1.70 -12.80 0.64
CA ALA A 32 0.25 -12.64 0.55
C ALA A 32 -0.20 -11.17 0.56
N ALA A 33 0.48 -10.36 -0.25
CA ALA A 33 0.22 -8.94 -0.41
C ALA A 33 -1.16 -8.70 -1.04
N GLU A 34 -1.94 -7.83 -0.42
CA GLU A 34 -3.20 -7.33 -0.98
C GLU A 34 -3.23 -5.81 -0.89
N GLY A 35 -3.52 -5.15 -2.01
CA GLY A 35 -3.63 -3.70 -2.12
C GLY A 35 -5.03 -3.27 -2.56
N ALA A 36 -5.51 -2.15 -2.02
CA ALA A 36 -6.79 -1.55 -2.41
C ALA A 36 -6.70 -0.01 -2.44
N PHE A 37 -7.19 0.58 -3.53
CA PHE A 37 -7.44 2.01 -3.60
C PHE A 37 -8.75 2.36 -2.91
N VAL A 38 -8.68 3.15 -1.86
CA VAL A 38 -9.83 3.59 -1.07
C VAL A 38 -10.21 5.00 -1.52
N TRP A 39 -11.39 5.11 -2.12
CA TRP A 39 -11.99 6.38 -2.48
C TRP A 39 -12.60 7.05 -1.25
N GLY A 40 -12.37 8.36 -1.11
CA GLY A 40 -12.97 9.20 -0.07
C GLY A 40 -13.41 10.54 -0.66
N VAL A 41 -13.72 11.52 0.20
CA VAL A 41 -13.88 12.92 -0.22
C VAL A 41 -12.57 13.49 -0.77
N ALA A 42 -12.61 14.55 -1.56
CA ALA A 42 -11.41 15.15 -2.17
C ALA A 42 -10.29 15.36 -1.13
N GLY A 43 -9.10 14.82 -1.40
CA GLY A 43 -7.94 14.85 -0.49
C GLY A 43 -7.89 13.76 0.58
N SER A 44 -8.86 12.83 0.62
CA SER A 44 -8.88 11.69 1.56
C SER A 44 -8.73 10.33 0.88
N THR A 45 -8.29 10.30 -0.38
CA THR A 45 -7.97 9.08 -1.10
C THR A 45 -6.74 8.40 -0.51
N GLN A 46 -6.82 7.09 -0.32
CA GLN A 46 -5.77 6.30 0.31
C GLN A 46 -5.48 5.05 -0.50
N PHE A 47 -4.27 4.51 -0.32
CA PHE A 47 -3.93 3.14 -0.67
C PHE A 47 -3.78 2.33 0.61
N ALA A 48 -4.61 1.28 0.76
CA ALA A 48 -4.51 0.33 1.85
C ALA A 48 -3.72 -0.89 1.36
N LEU A 49 -2.73 -1.32 2.16
CA LEU A 49 -1.83 -2.41 1.83
C LEU A 49 -1.74 -3.38 3.00
N ARG A 50 -1.85 -4.67 2.72
CA ARG A 50 -1.91 -5.75 3.69
C ARG A 50 -0.86 -6.81 3.34
N GLY A 51 -0.20 -7.38 4.35
CA GLY A 51 0.70 -8.52 4.21
C GLY A 51 0.54 -9.53 5.36
N ALA A 52 1.00 -10.77 5.16
CA ALA A 52 0.83 -11.83 6.16
C ALA A 52 1.68 -11.60 7.42
N GLY A 53 2.87 -11.02 7.29
CA GLY A 53 3.80 -10.72 8.38
C GLY A 53 3.50 -9.43 9.17
N ASP A 54 4.05 -9.35 10.38
CA ASP A 54 4.08 -8.18 11.27
C ASP A 54 5.49 -7.87 11.83
N GLY A 55 6.51 -8.59 11.33
CA GLY A 55 7.91 -8.33 11.68
C GLY A 55 8.45 -7.07 11.03
N ASP A 56 9.50 -6.50 11.63
CA ASP A 56 10.28 -5.44 10.99
C ASP A 56 11.08 -6.04 9.81
N PRO A 57 10.93 -5.53 8.58
CA PRO A 57 11.59 -6.11 7.41
C PRO A 57 13.10 -5.88 7.38
N VAL A 58 13.65 -5.07 8.29
CA VAL A 58 15.08 -4.74 8.36
C VAL A 58 15.73 -5.03 9.72
N ALA A 59 15.05 -5.74 10.62
CA ALA A 59 15.58 -6.12 11.94
C ALA A 59 16.45 -7.38 11.93
#